data_AF-A0A1M6MHG5-F1
#
_entry.id   AF-A0A1M6MHG5-F1
#
_cell.length_a   1.000
_cell.length_b   1.000
_cell.length_c   1.000
_cell.angle_alpha   90.00
_cell.angle_beta   90.00
_cell.angle_gamma   90.00
#
_symmetry.space_group_name_H-M   'P 1'
#
loop_
_entity.id
_entity.type
_entity.pdbx_description
1 polymer ?
#
loop_
_entity_poly.entity_id
_entity_poly.type
_entity_poly.pdbx_seq_one_letter_code
_entity_poly.pdbx_strand_id
1 'polypeptide(L)'
;MKTKILKFGMPLMAFLLAIVFAFATNGTQESDNALVTGYIYSNNNCVALSSHDCTVQGNDLCTIDFKQVYKTKSGTNCSIPLMRW
;
A
#
# COMPACT_ATOMS: atom_id res chain seq x y z
N MET A 1 24.11 26.07 42.82
CA MET A 1 24.44 24.91 41.94
C MET A 1 23.19 24.39 41.20
N LYS A 2 22.52 25.17 40.34
CA LYS A 2 21.28 24.73 39.67
C LYS A 2 21.31 24.74 38.13
N THR A 3 22.44 25.11 37.51
CA THR A 3 22.57 25.20 36.03
C THR A 3 23.29 24.00 35.39
N LYS A 4 23.83 23.07 36.20
CA LYS A 4 24.59 21.91 35.70
C LYS A 4 23.70 20.84 35.06
N ILE A 5 22.45 20.71 35.52
CA ILE A 5 21.49 19.69 35.08
C ILE A 5 20.95 20.01 33.66
N LEU A 6 20.76 21.30 33.35
CA LEU A 6 20.32 21.77 32.03
C LEU A 6 21.36 21.55 30.92
N LYS A 7 22.66 21.64 31.24
CA LYS A 7 23.74 21.42 30.25
C LYS A 7 23.97 19.95 29.91
N PHE A 8 23.60 19.03 30.79
CA PHE A 8 23.74 17.59 30.55
C PHE A 8 22.48 16.95 29.96
N GLY A 9 21.28 17.46 30.31
CA GLY A 9 20.02 16.97 29.74
C GLY A 9 19.78 17.39 28.29
N MET A 10 20.22 18.59 27.90
CA MET A 10 20.01 19.12 26.54
C MET A 10 20.61 18.24 25.41
N PRO A 11 21.86 17.76 25.48
CA PRO A 11 22.39 16.86 24.44
C PRO A 11 21.69 15.50 24.42
N LEU A 12 21.31 14.95 25.58
CA LEU A 12 20.66 13.64 25.66
C LEU A 12 19.28 13.63 24.97
N MET A 13 18.50 14.70 25.13
CA MET A 13 17.20 14.85 24.48
C MET A 13 17.33 14.99 22.96
N ALA A 14 18.37 15.68 22.47
CA ALA A 14 18.60 15.81 21.03
C ALA A 14 18.94 14.46 20.37
N PHE A 15 19.73 13.61 21.04
CA PHE A 15 20.01 12.26 20.57
C PHE A 15 18.75 11.38 20.54
N LEU A 16 17.91 11.44 21.57
CA LEU A 16 16.65 10.69 21.62
C LEU A 16 15.67 11.12 20.53
N LEU A 17 15.59 12.43 20.23
CA LEU A 17 14.74 12.93 19.15
C LEU A 17 15.25 12.48 17.77
N ALA A 18 16.56 12.52 17.51
CA ALA A 18 17.15 12.07 16.25
C ALA A 18 16.88 10.57 15.97
N ILE A 19 16.95 9.74 17.01
CA ILE A 19 16.59 8.33 16.99
C ILE A 19 15.14 8.20 16.53
N VAL A 20 14.17 8.81 17.23
CA VAL A 20 12.74 8.75 16.88
C VAL A 20 12.44 9.20 15.45
N PHE A 21 13.06 10.28 14.97
CA PHE A 21 12.88 10.74 13.59
C PHE A 21 13.35 9.70 12.57
N ALA A 22 14.46 8.98 12.81
CA ALA A 22 14.94 7.92 11.92
C ALA A 22 13.99 6.71 11.84
N PHE A 23 13.25 6.38 12.92
CA PHE A 23 12.22 5.33 12.86
C PHE A 23 10.93 5.83 12.21
N ALA A 24 10.60 7.13 12.31
CA ALA A 24 9.43 7.71 11.68
C ALA A 24 9.58 7.91 10.15
N THR A 25 10.79 8.13 9.64
CA THR A 25 11.04 8.20 8.18
C THR A 25 11.12 6.85 7.48
N ASN A 26 11.07 5.74 8.23
CA ASN A 26 10.60 4.46 7.67
C ASN A 26 9.06 4.49 7.60
N GLY A 27 8.52 5.56 7.00
CA GLY A 27 7.16 5.59 6.52
C GLY A 27 7.02 4.37 5.65
N THR A 28 6.08 3.50 6.03
CA THR A 28 5.65 2.31 5.32
C THR A 28 5.88 2.52 3.84
N GLN A 29 6.94 1.89 3.31
CA GLN A 29 6.95 1.54 1.91
C GLN A 29 5.75 0.63 1.79
N GLU A 30 4.61 1.22 1.39
CA GLU A 30 3.43 0.48 0.96
C GLU A 30 3.99 -0.54 -0.01
N SER A 31 4.04 -1.76 0.47
CA SER A 31 4.73 -2.81 -0.22
C SER A 31 3.92 -2.96 -1.51
N ASP A 32 4.52 -2.68 -2.66
CA ASP A 32 3.92 -2.96 -3.97
C ASP A 32 3.58 -4.46 -4.16
N ASN A 33 3.83 -5.28 -3.13
CA ASN A 33 3.42 -6.67 -2.96
C ASN A 33 2.21 -6.87 -2.04
N ALA A 34 1.47 -5.82 -1.66
CA ALA A 34 0.15 -6.01 -1.07
C ALA A 34 -0.70 -6.74 -2.11
N LEU A 35 -1.18 -7.95 -1.80
CA LEU A 35 -2.03 -8.74 -2.70
C LEU A 35 -3.20 -7.86 -3.18
N VAL A 36 -3.08 -7.31 -4.38
CA VAL A 36 -4.13 -6.46 -4.94
C VAL A 36 -5.34 -7.36 -5.16
N THR A 37 -6.43 -7.10 -4.47
CA THR A 37 -7.66 -7.88 -4.65
C THR A 37 -8.26 -7.53 -6.01
N GLY A 38 -8.31 -8.51 -6.90
CA GLY A 38 -8.91 -8.37 -8.23
C GLY A 38 -10.39 -8.73 -8.21
N TYR A 39 -11.15 -8.05 -9.06
CA TYR A 39 -12.58 -8.24 -9.24
C TYR A 39 -12.90 -8.51 -10.70
N ILE A 40 -13.83 -9.43 -10.96
CA ILE A 40 -14.37 -9.69 -12.29
C ILE A 40 -15.86 -9.35 -12.32
N TYR A 41 -16.32 -8.76 -13.42
CA TYR A 41 -17.74 -8.56 -13.66
C TYR A 41 -18.43 -9.88 -14.04
N SER A 42 -19.34 -10.34 -13.19
CA SER A 42 -20.12 -11.57 -13.38
C SER A 42 -21.51 -11.43 -12.76
N ASN A 43 -22.56 -11.89 -13.45
CA ASN A 43 -23.95 -11.84 -12.99
C ASN A 43 -24.37 -10.45 -12.46
N ASN A 44 -24.09 -9.40 -13.23
CA ASN A 44 -24.37 -8.00 -12.89
C ASN A 44 -23.69 -7.49 -11.60
N ASN A 45 -22.61 -8.14 -11.16
CA ASN A 45 -21.88 -7.77 -9.95
C ASN A 45 -20.36 -7.95 -10.13
N CYS A 46 -19.59 -7.23 -9.33
CA CYS A 46 -18.15 -7.45 -9.23
C CYS A 46 -17.88 -8.50 -8.15
N VAL A 47 -17.34 -9.64 -8.58
CA VAL A 47 -16.98 -10.75 -7.71
C VAL A 47 -15.48 -10.71 -7.47
N ALA A 48 -15.07 -10.79 -6.21
CA ALA A 48 -13.66 -10.84 -5.84
C ALA A 48 -13.06 -12.18 -6.28
N LEU A 49 -11.83 -12.14 -6.77
CA LEU A 49 -11.02 -13.31 -7.05
C LEU A 49 -10.20 -13.67 -5.82
N SER A 50 -10.15 -14.96 -5.53
CA SER A 50 -9.33 -15.48 -4.42
C SER A 50 -7.84 -15.52 -4.77
N SER A 51 -7.48 -15.58 -6.05
CA SER A 51 -6.10 -15.62 -6.53
C SER A 51 -6.01 -15.18 -8.00
N HIS A 52 -5.00 -14.39 -8.34
CA HIS A 52 -4.65 -14.01 -9.71
C HIS A 52 -3.21 -13.46 -9.78
N ASP A 53 -2.64 -13.44 -10.99
CA ASP A 53 -1.33 -12.80 -11.28
C ASP A 53 -1.48 -11.40 -11.93
N CYS A 54 -2.60 -10.72 -11.68
CA CYS A 54 -2.80 -9.35 -12.13
C CYS A 54 -2.13 -8.32 -11.22
N THR A 55 -1.65 -7.24 -11.83
CA THR A 55 -0.90 -6.14 -11.19
C THR A 55 -1.50 -4.79 -11.58
N VAL A 56 -1.22 -3.74 -10.82
CA VAL A 56 -1.59 -2.37 -11.19
C VAL A 56 -0.66 -1.75 -12.23
N GLN A 57 0.53 -2.31 -12.40
CA GLN A 57 1.55 -1.88 -13.34
C GLN A 57 1.76 -2.98 -14.37
N GLY A 58 1.59 -2.68 -15.65
CA GLY A 58 1.78 -3.64 -16.74
C GLY A 58 1.51 -2.99 -18.10
N ASN A 59 1.73 -3.75 -19.17
CA ASN A 59 1.54 -3.26 -20.54
C ASN A 59 0.25 -3.82 -21.15
N ASP A 60 -0.14 -5.02 -20.72
CA ASP A 60 -1.30 -5.73 -21.25
C ASP A 60 -2.45 -5.77 -20.25
N LEU A 61 -3.67 -5.82 -20.77
CA LEU A 61 -4.86 -5.99 -19.94
C LEU A 61 -4.85 -7.37 -19.26
N CYS A 62 -5.07 -7.41 -17.95
CA CYS A 62 -5.21 -8.69 -17.25
C CYS A 62 -6.61 -9.25 -17.43
N THR A 63 -6.71 -10.40 -18.10
CA THR A 63 -7.95 -11.14 -18.30
C THR A 63 -7.87 -12.55 -17.74
N ILE A 64 -8.91 -12.99 -17.03
CA ILE A 64 -9.09 -14.36 -16.54
C ILE A 64 -10.43 -14.86 -17.07
N ASP A 65 -10.46 -16.07 -17.65
CA ASP A 65 -11.64 -16.66 -18.28
C ASP A 65 -12.33 -15.71 -19.28
N PHE A 66 -11.53 -15.02 -20.10
CA PHE A 66 -11.97 -14.01 -21.08
C PHE A 66 -12.64 -12.77 -20.47
N LYS A 67 -12.53 -12.55 -19.16
CA LYS A 67 -13.07 -11.40 -18.46
C LYS A 67 -11.96 -10.52 -17.90
N GLN A 68 -12.11 -9.21 -18.08
CA GLN A 68 -11.19 -8.23 -17.54
C GLN A 68 -11.22 -8.23 -16.00
N VAL A 69 -10.03 -8.15 -15.40
CA VAL A 69 -9.87 -8.02 -13.95
C VAL A 69 -9.69 -6.54 -13.58
N TYR A 70 -10.30 -6.13 -12.48
CA TYR A 70 -10.33 -4.76 -11.99
C TYR A 70 -9.85 -4.68 -10.54
N LYS A 71 -9.25 -3.54 -10.15
CA LYS A 71 -8.76 -3.30 -8.79
C LYS A 71 -9.89 -2.96 -7.82
N THR A 72 -10.93 -2.27 -8.29
CA THR A 72 -11.90 -1.63 -7.40
C THR A 72 -13.31 -2.06 -7.75
N LYS A 73 -14.11 -2.27 -6.71
CA LYS A 73 -15.55 -2.46 -6.79
C LYS A 73 -16.26 -1.22 -6.23
N SER A 74 -17.15 -0.62 -7.01
CA SER A 74 -18.08 0.42 -6.55
C SER A 74 -19.51 -0.05 -6.80
N GLY A 75 -20.13 -0.65 -5.78
CA GLY A 75 -21.44 -1.29 -5.92
C GLY A 75 -21.40 -2.44 -6.92
N THR A 76 -22.12 -2.30 -8.03
CA THR A 76 -22.13 -3.26 -9.15
C THR A 76 -21.09 -2.95 -10.23
N ASN A 77 -20.37 -1.84 -10.14
CA ASN A 77 -19.42 -1.41 -11.16
C ASN A 77 -17.98 -1.80 -10.78
N CYS A 78 -17.25 -2.36 -11.75
CA CYS A 78 -15.85 -2.69 -11.59
C CYS A 78 -15.05 -1.59 -12.26
N SER A 79 -14.14 -0.98 -11.52
CA SER A 79 -13.39 0.20 -11.97
C SER A 79 -11.90 -0.04 -11.77
N ILE A 80 -11.10 0.65 -12.60
CA ILE A 80 -9.63 0.56 -12.64
C ILE A 80 -9.19 -0.84 -13.12
N PRO A 81 -8.94 -1.01 -14.43
CA PRO A 81 -8.48 -2.30 -14.94
C PRO A 81 -7.10 -2.65 -14.35
N LEU A 82 -6.93 -3.92 -13.98
CA LEU A 82 -5.61 -4.47 -13.69
C LEU A 82 -4.93 -4.89 -14.99
N MET A 83 -3.60 -4.87 -14.93
CA MET A 83 -2.70 -5.16 -16.02
C MET A 83 -1.88 -6.41 -15.72
N ARG A 84 -1.16 -6.87 -16.73
CA ARG A 84 -0.19 -7.94 -16.67
C ARG A 84 1.11 -7.46 -17.31
N TRP A 85 2.23 -7.92 -16.77
CA TRP A 85 3.57 -7.63 -17.30
C TRP A 85 3.78 -8.27 -18.66
#